data_AF-A0A6G5A7F3-F1
#
_entry.id   AF-A0A6G5A7F3-F1
#
_cell.length_a   1.000
_cell.length_b   1.000
_cell.length_c   1.000
_cell.angle_alpha   90.00
_cell.angle_beta   90.00
_cell.angle_gamma   90.00
#
_symmetry.space_group_name_H-M   'P 1'
#
loop_
_entity.id
_entity.type
_entity.pdbx_description
1 polymer ?
#
loop_
_entity_poly.entity_id
_entity_poly.type
_entity_poly.pdbx_seq_one_letter_code
_entity_poly.pdbx_strand_id
1 'polypeptide(L)'
;MNSKWIRLGLVVTVIVLVAVILYLVLHKNAPVCYPDNREETCYHGKEQNAYRLYGTKTDYRVLVKMYQLDKQGEYIVPGCNVEGLFLYNRHTTRYPDRDDIVKMVEAMPRLQRAILDSASASKVHLCKEDVQALSNWTLKLKPSDDNHVTESGRKVSADQAKRFVTRFPQLFSNFKARDYVVGFTSRVRTRETAEAFLKSLLSAQEYLEVEKNFLSPQDDLLQFHKECDKLIKEKEDTPAAVAAFEKGPYMSRLMDRLTWRLGFNITKGDLKMLLRGCMFEYAIFDQSPWCSVFTEDDLKAVEFKDDLDDYY
;
A
#
# COMPACT_ATOMS: atom_id res chain seq x y z
N MET A 1 31.48 52.84 -33.06
CA MET A 1 30.32 51.95 -32.85
C MET A 1 29.23 52.74 -32.14
N ASN A 2 28.03 52.88 -32.73
CA ASN A 2 27.03 53.87 -32.29
C ASN A 2 26.42 53.48 -30.94
N SER A 3 26.51 54.36 -29.93
CA SER A 3 26.01 54.13 -28.57
C SER A 3 24.53 53.69 -28.53
N LYS A 4 23.73 54.14 -29.51
CA LYS A 4 22.33 53.75 -29.68
C LYS A 4 22.14 52.26 -29.97
N TRP A 5 22.99 51.66 -30.80
CA TRP A 5 22.93 50.22 -31.13
C TRP A 5 23.34 49.35 -29.95
N ILE A 6 24.30 49.82 -29.15
CA ILE A 6 24.73 49.14 -27.91
C ILE A 6 23.58 49.17 -26.88
N ARG A 7 22.94 50.33 -26.68
CA ARG A 7 21.79 50.46 -25.77
C ARG A 7 20.59 49.62 -26.23
N LEU A 8 20.29 49.61 -27.53
CA LEU A 8 19.21 48.80 -28.09
C LEU A 8 19.48 47.30 -27.92
N GLY A 9 20.71 46.84 -28.18
CA GLY A 9 21.11 45.46 -27.95
C GLY A 9 20.92 45.04 -26.49
N LEU A 10 21.34 45.89 -25.55
CA LEU A 10 21.21 45.63 -24.11
C LEU A 10 19.75 45.53 -23.66
N VAL A 11 18.87 46.41 -24.16
CA VAL A 11 17.43 46.37 -23.87
C VAL A 11 16.79 45.09 -24.41
N VAL A 12 17.11 44.70 -25.64
CA VAL A 12 16.60 43.46 -26.24
C VAL A 12 17.05 42.24 -25.44
N THR A 13 18.34 42.18 -25.03
CA THR A 13 18.85 41.08 -24.20
C THR A 13 18.12 40.99 -22.86
N VAL A 14 17.88 42.12 -22.19
CA VAL A 14 17.14 42.13 -20.92
C VAL A 14 15.70 41.65 -21.11
N ILE A 15 15.01 42.09 -22.16
CA ILE A 15 13.63 41.65 -22.46
C ILE A 15 13.58 40.14 -22.70
N VAL A 16 14.53 39.60 -23.49
CA VAL A 16 14.60 38.15 -23.76
C VAL A 16 14.88 37.37 -22.48
N LEU A 17 15.82 37.82 -21.64
CA LEU A 17 16.11 37.17 -20.36
C LEU A 17 14.91 37.19 -19.42
N VAL A 18 14.23 38.34 -19.30
CA VAL A 18 13.01 38.45 -18.49
C VAL A 18 11.92 37.53 -19.05
N ALA A 19 11.69 37.51 -20.36
CA ALA A 19 10.68 36.65 -20.98
C ALA A 19 10.99 35.15 -20.77
N VAL A 20 12.25 34.73 -20.87
CA VAL A 20 12.68 33.36 -20.59
C VAL A 20 12.48 33.02 -19.12
N ILE A 21 12.89 33.89 -18.19
CA ILE A 21 12.69 33.68 -16.75
C ILE A 21 11.18 33.62 -16.44
N LEU A 22 10.38 34.53 -16.99
CA LEU A 22 8.93 34.54 -16.80
C LEU A 22 8.29 33.27 -17.36
N TYR A 23 8.70 32.83 -18.55
CA TYR A 23 8.25 31.57 -19.14
C TYR A 23 8.60 30.39 -18.24
N LEU A 24 9.84 30.31 -17.75
CA LEU A 24 10.28 29.24 -16.84
C LEU A 24 9.56 29.27 -15.50
N VAL A 25 9.23 30.45 -14.96
CA VAL A 25 8.46 30.60 -13.70
C VAL A 25 6.99 30.21 -13.92
N LEU A 26 6.38 30.66 -15.02
CA LEU A 26 4.97 30.37 -15.33
C LEU A 26 4.74 28.92 -15.77
N HIS A 27 5.73 28.27 -16.37
CA HIS A 27 5.68 26.86 -16.79
C HIS A 27 6.44 25.94 -15.83
N LYS A 28 6.76 26.43 -14.62
CA LYS A 28 7.31 25.55 -13.59
C LYS A 28 6.20 24.60 -13.17
N ASN A 29 6.31 23.34 -13.59
CA ASN A 29 5.49 22.23 -13.09
C ASN A 29 5.86 22.01 -11.61
N ALA A 30 5.32 22.85 -10.72
CA ALA A 30 5.50 22.72 -9.28
C ALA A 30 4.33 21.89 -8.71
N PRO A 31 4.60 20.90 -7.85
CA PRO A 31 3.55 20.17 -7.18
C PRO A 31 3.00 21.04 -6.04
N VAL A 32 1.92 21.78 -6.34
CA VAL A 32 1.35 22.83 -5.47
C VAL A 32 1.01 22.33 -4.06
N CYS A 33 0.66 21.04 -3.92
CA CYS A 33 0.28 20.41 -2.66
C CYS A 33 1.32 19.44 -2.10
N TYR A 34 2.58 19.54 -2.52
CA TYR A 34 3.65 18.67 -2.05
C TYR A 34 4.84 19.53 -1.62
N PRO A 35 5.10 19.68 -0.31
CA PRO A 35 6.10 20.60 0.20
C PRO A 35 7.52 20.24 -0.25
N ASP A 36 8.36 21.26 -0.43
CA ASP A 36 9.81 21.12 -0.70
C ASP A 36 10.61 21.19 0.61
N ASN A 37 10.01 20.75 1.72
CA ASN A 37 10.65 20.83 3.02
C ASN A 37 11.71 19.75 3.16
N ARG A 38 12.98 20.19 3.12
CA ARG A 38 14.15 19.38 3.46
C ARG A 38 14.38 19.44 4.97
N GLU A 39 13.45 18.86 5.71
CA GLU A 39 13.52 18.74 7.16
C GLU A 39 13.87 17.31 7.56
N GLU A 40 14.73 17.18 8.58
CA GLU A 40 14.91 15.92 9.28
C GLU A 40 13.61 15.59 10.02
N THR A 41 12.94 14.51 9.60
CA THR A 41 11.73 14.04 10.26
C THR A 41 11.99 12.69 10.89
N CYS A 42 11.47 12.51 12.09
CA CYS A 42 11.51 11.25 12.82
C CYS A 42 10.15 10.55 12.73
N TYR A 43 10.16 9.32 12.25
CA TYR A 43 8.99 8.45 12.22
C TYR A 43 8.83 7.71 13.56
N HIS A 44 9.95 7.33 14.18
CA HIS A 44 9.93 6.78 15.54
C HIS A 44 9.30 7.75 16.54
N GLY A 45 8.43 7.24 17.41
CA GLY A 45 7.65 8.04 18.36
C GLY A 45 6.44 8.77 17.77
N LYS A 46 6.21 8.68 16.45
CA LYS A 46 5.01 9.22 15.76
C LYS A 46 4.16 8.13 15.12
N GLU A 47 4.40 6.86 15.44
CA GLU A 47 3.78 5.70 14.78
C GLU A 47 2.26 5.72 14.84
N GLN A 48 1.68 6.26 15.92
CA GLN A 48 0.23 6.36 16.11
C GLN A 48 -0.45 7.36 15.17
N ASN A 49 0.29 8.38 14.71
CA ASN A 49 -0.16 9.44 13.81
C ASN A 49 0.45 9.30 12.41
N ALA A 50 1.21 8.23 12.16
CA ALA A 50 1.83 8.00 10.86
C ALA A 50 0.76 7.72 9.79
N TYR A 51 1.03 8.16 8.57
CA TYR A 51 0.19 7.87 7.41
C TYR A 51 0.23 6.37 7.06
N ARG A 52 -0.94 5.72 7.00
CA ARG A 52 -1.11 4.27 6.79
C ARG A 52 -2.03 3.89 5.65
N LEU A 53 -2.40 4.84 4.80
CA LEU A 53 -3.20 4.58 3.62
C LEU A 53 -2.25 4.32 2.46
N TYR A 54 -2.42 3.17 1.82
CA TYR A 54 -1.55 2.63 0.78
C TYR A 54 -2.40 2.03 -0.36
N GLY A 55 -3.57 2.60 -0.65
CA GLY A 55 -4.52 2.08 -1.62
C GLY A 55 -4.90 0.63 -1.30
N THR A 56 -4.80 -0.27 -2.30
CA THR A 56 -5.10 -1.70 -2.11
C THR A 56 -4.12 -2.44 -1.19
N LYS A 57 -3.06 -1.80 -0.69
CA LYS A 57 -2.12 -2.37 0.31
C LYS A 57 -2.39 -1.89 1.74
N THR A 58 -3.38 -1.04 1.95
CA THR A 58 -3.81 -0.60 3.29
C THR A 58 -4.21 -1.80 4.15
N ASP A 59 -3.62 -1.91 5.34
CA ASP A 59 -4.06 -2.93 6.31
C ASP A 59 -5.48 -2.61 6.78
N TYR A 60 -6.38 -3.58 6.72
CA TYR A 60 -7.78 -3.42 7.12
C TYR A 60 -7.94 -2.85 8.54
N ARG A 61 -7.01 -3.15 9.45
CA ARG A 61 -7.01 -2.64 10.84
C ARG A 61 -6.89 -1.11 10.92
N VAL A 62 -6.24 -0.48 9.94
CA VAL A 62 -6.18 0.99 9.83
C VAL A 62 -7.60 1.55 9.72
N LEU A 63 -8.42 0.98 8.84
CA LEU A 63 -9.79 1.42 8.64
C LEU A 63 -10.69 1.03 9.82
N VAL A 64 -10.48 -0.14 10.43
CA VAL A 64 -11.18 -0.54 11.66
C VAL A 64 -11.01 0.53 12.75
N LYS A 65 -9.78 1.03 12.96
CA LYS A 65 -9.49 2.10 13.92
C LYS A 65 -10.14 3.42 13.50
N MET A 66 -9.97 3.84 12.24
CA MET A 66 -10.50 5.12 11.72
C MET A 66 -12.02 5.21 11.85
N TYR A 67 -12.74 4.15 11.48
CA TYR A 67 -14.20 4.11 11.52
C TYR A 67 -14.76 3.53 12.82
N GLN A 68 -13.90 3.25 13.80
CA GLN A 68 -14.26 2.70 15.11
C GLN A 68 -15.15 1.44 14.99
N LEU A 69 -14.82 0.57 14.04
CA LEU A 69 -15.67 -0.56 13.65
C LEU A 69 -15.89 -1.56 14.79
N ASP A 70 -14.94 -1.67 15.72
CA ASP A 70 -15.03 -2.53 16.91
C ASP A 70 -15.94 -1.97 18.01
N LYS A 71 -16.31 -0.68 17.94
CA LYS A 71 -17.28 -0.08 18.88
C LYS A 71 -18.73 -0.25 18.44
N GLN A 72 -18.96 -0.76 17.24
CA GLN A 72 -20.29 -0.97 16.70
C GLN A 72 -20.87 -2.27 17.29
N GLY A 73 -21.98 -2.16 18.02
CA GLY A 73 -22.70 -3.29 18.59
C GLY A 73 -23.61 -3.98 17.60
N GLU A 74 -24.69 -4.60 18.11
CA GLU A 74 -25.72 -5.22 17.31
C GLU A 74 -26.34 -4.23 16.31
N TYR A 75 -26.50 -4.66 15.07
CA TYR A 75 -27.15 -3.88 14.02
C TYR A 75 -28.64 -4.20 13.98
N ILE A 76 -29.46 -3.27 14.44
CA ILE A 76 -30.91 -3.45 14.57
C ILE A 76 -31.63 -2.57 13.56
N VAL A 77 -32.50 -3.17 12.75
CA VAL A 77 -33.46 -2.45 11.91
C VAL A 77 -34.86 -2.66 12.50
N PRO A 78 -35.55 -1.59 12.98
CA PRO A 78 -36.83 -1.74 13.65
C PRO A 78 -37.86 -2.49 12.80
N GLY A 79 -38.44 -3.56 13.37
CA GLY A 79 -39.45 -4.39 12.70
C GLY A 79 -38.89 -5.41 11.70
N CYS A 80 -37.57 -5.55 11.59
CA CYS A 80 -36.94 -6.52 10.69
C CYS A 80 -36.12 -7.57 11.46
N ASN A 81 -36.15 -8.80 10.95
CA ASN A 81 -35.22 -9.86 11.36
C ASN A 81 -34.21 -10.09 10.25
N VAL A 82 -32.98 -10.42 10.64
CA VAL A 82 -31.91 -10.71 9.67
C VAL A 82 -32.01 -12.18 9.28
N GLU A 83 -32.28 -12.44 7.99
CA GLU A 83 -32.47 -13.81 7.46
C GLU A 83 -31.20 -14.40 6.83
N GLY A 84 -30.23 -13.56 6.47
CA GLY A 84 -28.98 -14.04 5.88
C GLY A 84 -27.93 -12.96 5.70
N LEU A 85 -26.70 -13.40 5.44
CA LEU A 85 -25.55 -12.56 5.15
C LEU A 85 -24.90 -13.02 3.85
N PHE A 86 -24.79 -12.11 2.89
CA PHE A 86 -24.00 -12.32 1.67
C PHE A 86 -22.71 -11.53 1.78
N LEU A 87 -21.58 -12.23 1.78
CA LEU A 87 -20.27 -11.63 1.96
C LEU A 87 -19.41 -11.85 0.71
N TYR A 88 -19.16 -10.76 -0.03
CA TYR A 88 -18.10 -10.72 -1.04
C TYR A 88 -16.86 -10.10 -0.41
N ASN A 89 -15.81 -10.90 -0.23
CA ASN A 89 -14.64 -10.51 0.55
C ASN A 89 -13.35 -10.73 -0.24
N ARG A 90 -12.47 -9.74 -0.23
CA ARG A 90 -11.09 -9.90 -0.70
C ARG A 90 -10.34 -10.84 0.24
N HIS A 91 -9.26 -11.45 -0.24
CA HIS A 91 -8.34 -12.14 0.65
C HIS A 91 -7.78 -11.17 1.71
N THR A 92 -7.46 -11.71 2.89
CA THR A 92 -6.82 -10.95 3.99
C THR A 92 -5.33 -10.68 3.72
N THR A 93 -4.62 -10.12 4.70
CA THR A 93 -3.18 -9.86 4.64
C THR A 93 -2.41 -11.14 4.29
N ARG A 94 -1.57 -11.02 3.27
CA ARG A 94 -0.77 -12.11 2.72
C ARG A 94 0.69 -11.69 2.57
N TYR A 95 1.55 -12.68 2.42
CA TYR A 95 2.91 -12.44 1.99
C TYR A 95 2.96 -11.93 0.53
N PRO A 96 4.04 -11.24 0.12
CA PRO A 96 4.30 -10.98 -1.29
C PRO A 96 4.38 -12.29 -2.09
N ASP A 97 4.32 -12.18 -3.41
CA ASP A 97 4.61 -13.35 -4.25
C ASP A 97 6.10 -13.72 -4.19
N ARG A 98 6.42 -14.95 -4.62
CA ARG A 98 7.78 -15.48 -4.60
C ARG A 98 8.81 -14.55 -5.27
N ASP A 99 8.48 -14.02 -6.44
CA ASP A 99 9.41 -13.19 -7.24
C ASP A 99 9.70 -11.86 -6.54
N ASP A 100 8.68 -11.28 -5.93
CA ASP A 100 8.81 -10.09 -5.11
C ASP A 100 9.67 -10.34 -3.87
N ILE A 101 9.49 -11.49 -3.20
CA ILE A 101 10.32 -11.87 -2.06
C ILE A 101 11.78 -12.04 -2.49
N VAL A 102 12.06 -12.70 -3.61
CA VAL A 102 13.44 -12.85 -4.12
C VAL A 102 14.09 -11.48 -4.37
N LYS A 103 13.37 -10.55 -5.01
CA LYS A 103 13.86 -9.18 -5.23
C LYS A 103 14.11 -8.44 -3.92
N MET A 104 13.24 -8.63 -2.92
CA MET A 104 13.43 -8.03 -1.59
C MET A 104 14.65 -8.62 -0.86
N VAL A 105 14.85 -9.94 -0.92
CA VAL A 105 16.01 -10.63 -0.32
C VAL A 105 17.32 -10.05 -0.87
N GLU A 106 17.38 -9.76 -2.17
CA GLU A 106 18.55 -9.20 -2.82
C GLU A 106 18.74 -7.70 -2.50
N ALA A 107 17.68 -6.90 -2.66
CA ALA A 107 17.81 -5.45 -2.64
C ALA A 107 17.84 -4.85 -1.24
N MET A 108 17.07 -5.38 -0.28
CA MET A 108 16.89 -4.73 1.01
C MET A 108 18.16 -4.73 1.88
N PRO A 109 18.95 -5.82 1.98
CA PRO A 109 20.23 -5.76 2.70
C PRO A 109 21.24 -4.78 2.08
N ARG A 110 21.23 -4.64 0.75
CA ARG A 110 22.06 -3.63 0.05
C ARG A 110 21.61 -2.22 0.40
N LEU A 111 20.30 -1.95 0.37
CA LEU A 111 19.73 -0.64 0.73
C LEU A 111 20.01 -0.29 2.19
N GLN A 112 19.84 -1.25 3.10
CA GLN A 112 20.16 -1.09 4.52
C GLN A 112 21.61 -0.66 4.69
N ARG A 113 22.56 -1.37 4.06
CA ARG A 113 23.98 -1.02 4.12
C ARG A 113 24.26 0.38 3.57
N ALA A 114 23.70 0.72 2.41
CA ALA A 114 23.89 2.05 1.81
C ALA A 114 23.38 3.19 2.71
N ILE A 115 22.26 2.97 3.43
CA ILE A 115 21.74 3.93 4.41
C ILE A 115 22.70 4.06 5.59
N LEU A 116 23.20 2.95 6.15
CA LEU A 116 24.13 2.97 7.29
C LEU A 116 25.48 3.58 6.94
N ASP A 117 25.99 3.33 5.74
CA ASP A 117 27.22 3.94 5.22
C ASP A 117 27.03 5.45 5.07
N SER A 118 25.88 5.87 4.52
CA SER A 118 25.52 7.29 4.40
C SER A 118 25.34 7.95 5.76
N ALA A 119 24.79 7.23 6.75
CA ALA A 119 24.63 7.72 8.11
C ALA A 119 25.99 7.95 8.78
N SER A 120 26.92 7.00 8.63
CA SER A 120 28.30 7.11 9.12
C SER A 120 29.04 8.28 8.47
N ALA A 121 28.71 8.61 7.22
CA ALA A 121 29.24 9.77 6.51
C ALA A 121 28.48 11.08 6.77
N SER A 122 27.51 11.10 7.71
CA SER A 122 26.65 12.26 8.02
C SER A 122 25.90 12.82 6.79
N LYS A 123 25.45 11.93 5.89
CA LYS A 123 24.70 12.27 4.66
C LYS A 123 23.21 11.95 4.73
N VAL A 124 22.76 11.22 5.75
CA VAL A 124 21.34 10.92 5.94
C VAL A 124 20.64 12.07 6.66
N HIS A 125 19.37 12.25 6.36
CA HIS A 125 18.48 13.20 7.03
C HIS A 125 17.31 12.45 7.70
N LEU A 126 17.67 11.40 8.44
CA LEU A 126 16.80 10.59 9.30
C LEU A 126 17.22 10.81 10.75
N CYS A 127 16.28 10.74 11.70
CA CYS A 127 16.63 10.80 13.11
C CYS A 127 17.44 9.57 13.54
N LYS A 128 18.16 9.68 14.66
CA LYS A 128 19.04 8.61 15.18
C LYS A 128 18.27 7.32 15.45
N GLU A 129 17.04 7.45 15.94
CA GLU A 129 16.15 6.35 16.30
C GLU A 129 15.72 5.56 15.06
N ASP A 130 15.37 6.25 13.95
CA ASP A 130 15.02 5.62 12.69
C ASP A 130 16.22 4.90 12.06
N VAL A 131 17.41 5.52 12.10
CA VAL A 131 18.66 4.87 11.66
C VAL A 131 18.97 3.63 12.48
N GLN A 132 18.77 3.68 13.81
CA GLN A 132 18.95 2.54 14.70
C GLN A 132 17.91 1.44 14.44
N ALA A 133 16.65 1.80 14.17
CA ALA A 133 15.63 0.84 13.81
C ALA A 133 15.95 0.13 12.48
N LEU A 134 16.47 0.88 11.50
CA LEU A 134 16.98 0.33 10.25
C LEU A 134 18.23 -0.53 10.45
N SER A 135 19.15 -0.18 11.37
CA SER A 135 20.32 -1.02 11.65
C SER A 135 19.96 -2.36 12.29
N ASN A 136 18.90 -2.37 13.11
CA ASN A 136 18.40 -3.56 13.79
C ASN A 136 17.46 -4.41 12.92
N TRP A 137 17.11 -3.91 11.72
CA TRP A 137 16.24 -4.65 10.81
C TRP A 137 16.87 -5.95 10.35
N THR A 138 16.04 -6.99 10.26
CA THR A 138 16.40 -8.31 9.73
C THR A 138 15.29 -8.80 8.81
N LEU A 139 15.68 -9.41 7.69
CA LEU A 139 14.74 -9.97 6.74
C LEU A 139 14.02 -11.19 7.35
N LYS A 140 12.69 -11.15 7.38
CA LYS A 140 11.84 -12.23 7.91
C LYS A 140 11.10 -13.04 6.84
N LEU A 141 11.11 -12.57 5.60
CA LEU A 141 10.37 -13.16 4.48
C LEU A 141 11.18 -14.27 3.80
N LYS A 142 10.49 -15.32 3.38
CA LYS A 142 11.08 -16.48 2.68
C LYS A 142 10.36 -16.75 1.37
N PRO A 143 11.06 -17.18 0.30
CA PRO A 143 10.41 -17.47 -0.98
C PRO A 143 9.27 -18.50 -0.90
N SER A 144 9.26 -19.37 0.13
CA SER A 144 8.18 -20.33 0.40
C SER A 144 6.90 -19.70 0.93
N ASP A 145 6.93 -18.45 1.38
CA ASP A 145 5.75 -17.75 1.88
C ASP A 145 4.76 -17.39 0.76
N ASP A 146 5.24 -17.35 -0.50
CA ASP A 146 4.54 -17.09 -1.78
C ASP A 146 3.01 -16.96 -1.70
N ASN A 147 2.53 -15.72 -1.57
CA ASN A 147 1.10 -15.38 -1.54
C ASN A 147 0.25 -15.99 -0.42
N HIS A 148 0.78 -16.81 0.48
CA HIS A 148 0.02 -17.38 1.58
C HIS A 148 -0.47 -16.29 2.54
N VAL A 149 -1.63 -16.53 3.16
CA VAL A 149 -2.18 -15.68 4.21
C VAL A 149 -1.23 -15.69 5.41
N THR A 150 -0.88 -14.49 5.89
CA THR A 150 0.02 -14.34 7.03
C THR A 150 -0.70 -14.62 8.33
N GLU A 151 0.05 -14.84 9.42
CA GLU A 151 -0.55 -14.97 10.75
C GLU A 151 -1.33 -13.71 11.16
N SER A 152 -0.81 -12.53 10.83
CA SER A 152 -1.56 -11.27 10.98
C SER A 152 -2.87 -11.28 10.17
N GLY A 153 -2.82 -11.75 8.92
CA GLY A 153 -4.01 -11.89 8.08
C GLY A 153 -5.07 -12.81 8.67
N ARG A 154 -4.67 -13.93 9.30
CA ARG A 154 -5.59 -14.84 10.00
C ARG A 154 -6.29 -14.12 11.15
N LYS A 155 -5.56 -13.32 11.93
CA LYS A 155 -6.14 -12.50 13.01
C LYS A 155 -7.11 -11.44 12.47
N VAL A 156 -6.76 -10.78 11.38
CA VAL A 156 -7.65 -9.81 10.70
C VAL A 156 -8.97 -10.48 10.29
N SER A 157 -8.92 -11.66 9.68
CA SER A 157 -10.12 -12.43 9.32
C SER A 157 -10.91 -12.88 10.54
N ALA A 158 -10.23 -13.32 11.60
CA ALA A 158 -10.87 -13.74 12.84
C ALA A 158 -11.63 -12.56 13.51
N ASP A 159 -11.00 -11.40 13.58
CA ASP A 159 -11.64 -10.20 14.13
C ASP A 159 -12.79 -9.71 13.23
N GLN A 160 -12.70 -9.94 11.91
CA GLN A 160 -13.81 -9.67 10.99
C GLN A 160 -14.99 -10.59 11.32
N ALA A 161 -14.77 -11.89 11.52
CA ALA A 161 -15.81 -12.84 11.91
C ALA A 161 -16.46 -12.44 13.24
N LYS A 162 -15.66 -12.08 14.26
CA LYS A 162 -16.18 -11.59 15.56
C LYS A 162 -17.09 -10.38 15.39
N ARG A 163 -16.69 -9.39 14.56
CA ARG A 163 -17.54 -8.22 14.27
C ARG A 163 -18.87 -8.62 13.63
N PHE A 164 -18.90 -9.62 12.76
CA PHE A 164 -20.16 -10.13 12.20
C PHE A 164 -21.04 -10.77 13.28
N VAL A 165 -20.46 -11.58 14.17
CA VAL A 165 -21.20 -12.16 15.31
C VAL A 165 -21.78 -11.09 16.22
N THR A 166 -20.98 -10.05 16.54
CA THR A 166 -21.45 -8.93 17.36
C THR A 166 -22.58 -8.16 16.70
N ARG A 167 -22.50 -7.93 15.38
CA ARG A 167 -23.51 -7.15 14.64
C ARG A 167 -24.78 -7.92 14.34
N PHE A 168 -24.68 -9.23 14.14
CA PHE A 168 -25.80 -10.07 13.71
C PHE A 168 -25.89 -11.37 14.54
N PRO A 169 -26.03 -11.28 15.87
CA PRO A 169 -25.94 -12.45 16.76
C PRO A 169 -26.99 -13.51 16.45
N GLN A 170 -28.19 -13.09 16.01
CA GLN A 170 -29.28 -14.02 15.67
C GLN A 170 -28.91 -14.98 14.53
N LEU A 171 -28.15 -14.52 13.53
CA LEU A 171 -27.72 -15.36 12.40
C LEU A 171 -26.83 -16.53 12.81
N PHE A 172 -26.08 -16.39 13.90
CA PHE A 172 -25.10 -17.38 14.35
C PHE A 172 -25.56 -18.15 15.59
N SER A 173 -26.81 -17.96 16.01
CA SER A 173 -27.37 -18.59 17.21
C SER A 173 -27.64 -20.09 17.06
N ASN A 174 -27.90 -20.56 15.83
CA ASN A 174 -28.24 -21.95 15.54
C ASN A 174 -27.42 -22.45 14.35
N PHE A 175 -26.49 -23.36 14.58
CA PHE A 175 -25.65 -23.92 13.53
C PHE A 175 -26.39 -24.97 12.69
N LYS A 176 -26.27 -24.85 11.36
CA LYS A 176 -26.56 -25.91 10.39
C LYS A 176 -25.54 -25.82 9.26
N ALA A 177 -24.76 -26.88 9.06
CA ALA A 177 -23.69 -26.87 8.05
C ALA A 177 -24.15 -26.48 6.63
N ARG A 178 -25.38 -26.85 6.26
CA ARG A 178 -25.97 -26.53 4.94
C ARG A 178 -26.25 -25.04 4.70
N ASP A 179 -26.33 -24.24 5.77
CA ASP A 179 -26.62 -22.81 5.68
C ASP A 179 -25.34 -22.00 5.35
N TYR A 180 -24.17 -22.66 5.36
CA TYR A 180 -22.88 -22.07 5.01
C TYR A 180 -22.47 -22.46 3.58
N VAL A 181 -22.65 -21.54 2.63
CA VAL A 181 -22.22 -21.72 1.23
C VAL A 181 -20.94 -20.92 1.00
N VAL A 182 -19.84 -21.62 0.71
CA VAL A 182 -18.49 -21.01 0.66
C VAL A 182 -17.88 -21.20 -0.72
N GLY A 183 -17.76 -20.10 -1.46
CA GLY A 183 -17.03 -20.02 -2.73
C GLY A 183 -15.69 -19.30 -2.57
N PHE A 184 -14.68 -19.73 -3.33
CA PHE A 184 -13.35 -19.13 -3.35
C PHE A 184 -12.72 -19.29 -4.73
N THR A 185 -11.62 -18.57 -5.00
CA THR A 185 -10.87 -18.69 -6.25
C THR A 185 -9.79 -19.76 -6.16
N SER A 186 -9.19 -20.16 -7.28
CA SER A 186 -8.02 -21.06 -7.29
C SER A 186 -6.78 -20.49 -6.60
N ARG A 187 -6.78 -19.21 -6.20
CA ARG A 187 -5.69 -18.59 -5.46
C ARG A 187 -5.71 -19.06 -4.00
N VAL A 188 -4.61 -19.65 -3.53
CA VAL A 188 -4.46 -20.20 -2.17
C VAL A 188 -4.96 -19.24 -1.09
N ARG A 189 -4.59 -17.97 -1.19
CA ARG A 189 -4.99 -16.89 -0.27
C ARG A 189 -6.49 -16.70 -0.10
N THR A 190 -7.31 -16.96 -1.12
CA THR A 190 -8.78 -16.79 -0.97
C THR A 190 -9.38 -17.93 -0.17
N ARG A 191 -8.90 -19.16 -0.39
CA ARG A 191 -9.31 -20.31 0.42
C ARG A 191 -8.85 -20.14 1.87
N GLU A 192 -7.58 -19.82 2.08
CA GLU A 192 -7.02 -19.62 3.43
C GLU A 192 -7.72 -18.48 4.20
N THR A 193 -8.18 -17.43 3.49
CA THR A 193 -8.98 -16.36 4.10
C THR A 193 -10.34 -16.88 4.59
N ALA A 194 -11.04 -17.66 3.75
CA ALA A 194 -12.32 -18.26 4.11
C ALA A 194 -12.16 -19.24 5.29
N GLU A 195 -11.12 -20.06 5.27
CA GLU A 195 -10.79 -20.96 6.38
C GLU A 195 -10.51 -20.20 7.67
N ALA A 196 -9.70 -19.14 7.62
CA ALA A 196 -9.40 -18.32 8.80
C ALA A 196 -10.65 -17.65 9.38
N PHE A 197 -11.55 -17.17 8.52
CA PHE A 197 -12.83 -16.59 8.92
C PHE A 197 -13.71 -17.64 9.61
N LEU A 198 -13.92 -18.80 8.99
CA LEU A 198 -14.81 -19.84 9.52
C LEU A 198 -14.26 -20.53 10.77
N LYS A 199 -12.94 -20.75 10.85
CA LYS A 199 -12.28 -21.29 12.06
C LYS A 199 -12.43 -20.37 13.28
N SER A 200 -12.63 -19.07 13.06
CA SER A 200 -12.94 -18.12 14.14
C SER A 200 -14.43 -18.02 14.44
N LEU A 201 -15.29 -18.37 13.48
CA LEU A 201 -16.74 -18.27 13.60
C LEU A 201 -17.35 -19.51 14.24
N LEU A 202 -16.81 -20.68 13.93
CA LEU A 202 -17.36 -22.00 14.22
C LEU A 202 -16.48 -22.75 15.22
N SER A 203 -17.07 -23.70 15.93
CA SER A 203 -16.29 -24.72 16.63
C SER A 203 -15.50 -25.58 15.63
N ALA A 204 -14.45 -26.27 16.11
CA ALA A 204 -13.64 -27.13 15.25
C ALA A 204 -14.45 -28.21 14.53
N GLN A 205 -15.46 -28.78 15.20
CA GLN A 205 -16.33 -29.81 14.63
C GLN A 205 -17.24 -29.22 13.55
N GLU A 206 -17.89 -28.10 13.83
CA GLU A 206 -18.77 -27.41 12.87
C GLU A 206 -18.00 -26.94 11.63
N TYR A 207 -16.77 -26.44 11.80
CA TYR A 207 -15.88 -26.09 10.69
C TYR A 207 -15.64 -27.29 9.77
N LEU A 208 -15.30 -28.47 10.32
CA LEU A 208 -15.04 -29.68 9.52
C LEU A 208 -16.29 -30.17 8.77
N GLU A 209 -17.49 -29.87 9.28
CA GLU A 209 -18.74 -30.16 8.59
C GLU A 209 -18.99 -29.19 7.42
N VAL A 210 -18.71 -27.90 7.62
CA VAL A 210 -18.83 -26.88 6.57
C VAL A 210 -17.75 -27.05 5.49
N GLU A 211 -16.50 -27.35 5.87
CA GLU A 211 -15.37 -27.51 4.95
C GLU A 211 -15.62 -28.62 3.92
N LYS A 212 -16.30 -29.70 4.30
CA LYS A 212 -16.70 -30.78 3.38
C LYS A 212 -17.64 -30.30 2.27
N ASN A 213 -18.37 -29.22 2.50
CA ASN A 213 -19.34 -28.63 1.57
C ASN A 213 -18.78 -27.39 0.84
N PHE A 214 -17.49 -27.10 0.99
CA PHE A 214 -16.85 -26.05 0.21
C PHE A 214 -17.06 -26.30 -1.28
N LEU A 215 -17.41 -25.23 -2.02
CA LEU A 215 -17.52 -25.32 -3.46
C LEU A 215 -16.14 -25.56 -4.07
N SER A 216 -16.11 -26.10 -5.29
CA SER A 216 -14.90 -26.05 -6.12
C SER A 216 -14.49 -24.59 -6.39
N PRO A 217 -13.23 -24.30 -6.77
CA PRO A 217 -12.83 -22.97 -7.17
C PRO A 217 -13.80 -22.34 -8.20
N GLN A 218 -14.32 -21.15 -7.88
CA GLN A 218 -15.31 -20.41 -8.65
C GLN A 218 -14.65 -19.28 -9.46
N ASP A 219 -13.63 -19.59 -10.24
CA ASP A 219 -12.81 -18.57 -10.92
C ASP A 219 -13.59 -17.75 -11.94
N ASP A 220 -14.47 -18.37 -12.72
CA ASP A 220 -15.27 -17.66 -13.74
C ASP A 220 -16.17 -16.59 -13.11
N LEU A 221 -16.72 -16.86 -11.91
CA LEU A 221 -17.57 -15.93 -11.19
C LEU A 221 -16.77 -14.88 -10.41
N LEU A 222 -15.71 -15.28 -9.73
CA LEU A 222 -14.98 -14.43 -8.78
C LEU A 222 -13.77 -13.71 -9.41
N GLN A 223 -13.31 -14.16 -10.57
CA GLN A 223 -12.25 -13.57 -11.38
C GLN A 223 -12.73 -13.27 -12.82
N PHE A 224 -14.02 -12.98 -13.01
CA PHE A 224 -14.63 -12.70 -14.32
C PHE A 224 -13.85 -11.66 -15.15
N HIS A 225 -13.27 -10.66 -14.49
CA HIS A 225 -12.43 -9.64 -15.12
C HIS A 225 -11.24 -10.23 -15.90
N LYS A 226 -10.66 -11.35 -15.46
CA LYS A 226 -9.56 -12.00 -16.19
C LYS A 226 -10.02 -12.67 -17.46
N GLU A 227 -11.23 -13.23 -17.45
CA GLU A 227 -11.82 -13.78 -18.66
C GLU A 227 -12.19 -12.64 -19.63
N CYS A 228 -12.71 -11.52 -19.12
CA CYS A 228 -12.91 -10.31 -19.92
C CYS A 228 -11.59 -9.78 -20.51
N ASP A 229 -10.52 -9.68 -19.72
CA ASP A 229 -9.21 -9.18 -20.17
C ASP A 229 -8.63 -10.02 -21.31
N LYS A 230 -8.80 -11.35 -21.29
CA LYS A 230 -8.39 -12.22 -22.42
C LYS A 230 -9.12 -11.91 -23.73
N LEU A 231 -10.32 -11.35 -23.64
CA LEU A 231 -11.16 -11.01 -24.80
C LEU A 231 -10.86 -9.61 -25.34
N ILE A 232 -10.29 -8.73 -24.52
CA ILE A 232 -9.89 -7.37 -24.90
C ILE A 232 -8.51 -7.45 -25.59
N LYS A 233 -8.48 -7.19 -26.90
CA LYS A 233 -7.26 -7.35 -27.73
C LYS A 233 -6.32 -6.15 -27.70
N GLU A 234 -6.81 -4.98 -27.34
CA GLU A 234 -6.06 -3.73 -27.30
C GLU A 234 -6.14 -3.16 -25.89
N LYS A 235 -5.10 -3.40 -25.09
CA LYS A 235 -4.95 -2.81 -23.76
C LYS A 235 -3.58 -2.16 -23.71
N GLU A 236 -3.53 -0.88 -23.34
CA GLU A 236 -2.26 -0.27 -22.98
C GLU A 236 -1.78 -0.91 -21.67
N ASP A 237 -0.51 -1.33 -21.61
CA ASP A 237 0.07 -1.94 -20.40
C ASP A 237 0.08 -0.99 -19.19
N THR A 238 -0.03 0.31 -19.44
CA THR A 238 -0.07 1.34 -18.39
C THR A 238 -0.98 2.47 -18.85
N PRO A 239 -2.03 2.82 -18.07
CA PRO A 239 -2.90 3.93 -18.43
C PRO A 239 -2.11 5.24 -18.64
N ALA A 240 -2.47 6.02 -19.67
CA ALA A 240 -1.82 7.29 -19.96
C ALA A 240 -1.78 8.24 -18.74
N ALA A 241 -2.81 8.22 -17.88
CA ALA A 241 -2.86 8.99 -16.64
C ALA A 241 -1.76 8.57 -15.64
N VAL A 242 -1.55 7.26 -15.46
CA VAL A 242 -0.47 6.71 -14.61
C VAL A 242 0.89 7.11 -15.17
N ALA A 243 1.11 6.92 -16.47
CA ALA A 243 2.37 7.27 -17.12
C ALA A 243 2.67 8.78 -17.03
N ALA A 244 1.64 9.62 -17.16
CA ALA A 244 1.77 11.07 -16.99
C ALA A 244 2.11 11.45 -15.54
N PHE A 245 1.47 10.82 -14.56
CA PHE A 245 1.74 11.08 -13.14
C PHE A 245 3.13 10.62 -12.72
N GLU A 246 3.58 9.45 -13.17
CA GLU A 246 4.93 8.93 -12.91
C GLU A 246 6.05 9.81 -13.45
N LYS A 247 5.82 10.48 -14.59
CA LYS A 247 6.73 11.48 -15.18
C LYS A 247 6.52 12.88 -14.61
N GLY A 248 5.50 13.04 -13.77
CA GLY A 248 5.06 14.30 -13.22
C GLY A 248 5.92 14.81 -12.07
N PRO A 249 5.67 16.06 -11.64
CA PRO A 249 6.49 16.73 -10.65
C PRO A 249 6.38 16.12 -9.24
N TYR A 250 5.26 15.47 -8.91
CA TYR A 250 5.08 14.80 -7.63
C TYR A 250 6.04 13.62 -7.46
N MET A 251 6.13 12.74 -8.48
CA MET A 251 7.02 11.59 -8.46
C MET A 251 8.49 11.99 -8.61
N SER A 252 8.79 13.01 -9.42
CA SER A 252 10.15 13.57 -9.47
C SER A 252 10.60 14.08 -8.10
N ARG A 253 9.73 14.82 -7.41
CA ARG A 253 10.04 15.38 -6.08
C ARG A 253 10.20 14.29 -5.02
N LEU A 254 9.41 13.22 -5.08
CA LEU A 254 9.59 12.05 -4.23
C LEU A 254 10.98 11.45 -4.38
N MET A 255 11.42 11.22 -5.62
CA MET A 255 12.73 10.65 -5.91
C MET A 255 13.87 11.55 -5.42
N ASP A 256 13.74 12.87 -5.62
CA ASP A 256 14.70 13.86 -5.15
C ASP A 256 14.77 13.90 -3.62
N ARG A 257 13.61 13.88 -2.95
CA ARG A 257 13.51 13.89 -1.50
C ARG A 257 14.08 12.62 -0.90
N LEU A 258 13.78 11.44 -1.44
CA LEU A 258 14.36 10.19 -0.97
C LEU A 258 15.88 10.16 -1.16
N THR A 259 16.37 10.61 -2.31
CA THR A 259 17.81 10.70 -2.57
C THR A 259 18.51 11.61 -1.57
N TRP A 260 17.90 12.77 -1.28
CA TRP A 260 18.38 13.67 -0.24
C TRP A 260 18.35 12.99 1.14
N ARG A 261 17.19 12.49 1.58
CA ARG A 261 17.00 11.87 2.90
C ARG A 261 17.94 10.70 3.17
N LEU A 262 18.22 9.89 2.16
CA LEU A 262 19.02 8.67 2.31
C LEU A 262 20.51 8.90 2.03
N GLY A 263 20.89 10.03 1.44
CA GLY A 263 22.29 10.40 1.21
C GLY A 263 22.95 9.72 -0.01
N PHE A 264 22.17 9.04 -0.85
CA PHE A 264 22.61 8.39 -2.09
C PHE A 264 21.50 8.35 -3.14
N ASN A 265 21.87 8.19 -4.41
CA ASN A 265 20.92 8.18 -5.53
C ASN A 265 19.96 6.98 -5.46
N ILE A 266 18.66 7.25 -5.49
CA ILE A 266 17.60 6.23 -5.46
C ILE A 266 17.10 5.96 -6.87
N THR A 267 17.04 4.69 -7.26
CA THR A 267 16.43 4.27 -8.53
C THR A 267 14.94 3.96 -8.35
N LYS A 268 14.17 3.90 -9.45
CA LYS A 268 12.77 3.44 -9.39
C LYS A 268 12.64 2.03 -8.79
N GLY A 269 13.63 1.17 -9.03
CA GLY A 269 13.69 -0.17 -8.44
C GLY A 269 13.86 -0.11 -6.93
N ASP A 270 14.74 0.77 -6.43
CA ASP A 270 14.95 0.99 -5.00
C ASP A 270 13.67 1.52 -4.33
N LEU A 271 13.01 2.51 -4.94
CA LEU A 271 11.72 3.03 -4.46
C LEU A 271 10.70 1.90 -4.27
N LYS A 272 10.56 1.03 -5.28
CA LYS A 272 9.65 -0.11 -5.24
C LYS A 272 9.98 -1.06 -4.08
N MET A 273 11.26 -1.30 -3.78
CA MET A 273 11.66 -2.15 -2.65
C MET A 273 11.43 -1.48 -1.30
N LEU A 274 11.73 -0.18 -1.17
CA LEU A 274 11.48 0.58 0.04
C LEU A 274 9.98 0.60 0.39
N LEU A 275 9.12 0.84 -0.61
CA LEU A 275 7.66 0.82 -0.44
C LEU A 275 7.16 -0.55 -0.01
N ARG A 276 7.65 -1.63 -0.65
CA ARG A 276 7.30 -3.00 -0.26
C ARG A 276 7.75 -3.32 1.16
N GLY A 277 8.97 -2.95 1.51
CA GLY A 277 9.49 -3.07 2.87
C GLY A 277 8.59 -2.37 3.89
N CYS A 278 8.17 -1.15 3.60
CA CYS A 278 7.24 -0.42 4.46
C CYS A 278 5.88 -1.12 4.56
N MET A 279 5.18 -1.26 3.44
CA MET A 279 3.75 -1.63 3.42
C MET A 279 3.53 -3.10 3.82
N PHE A 280 4.33 -4.03 3.28
CA PHE A 280 4.17 -5.45 3.61
C PHE A 280 4.60 -5.73 5.05
N GLU A 281 5.77 -5.25 5.50
CA GLU A 281 6.18 -5.52 6.88
C GLU A 281 5.25 -4.86 7.89
N TYR A 282 4.72 -3.66 7.61
CA TYR A 282 3.72 -3.06 8.47
C TYR A 282 2.45 -3.92 8.55
N ALA A 283 1.89 -4.35 7.41
CA ALA A 283 0.68 -5.18 7.42
C ALA A 283 0.90 -6.55 8.12
N ILE A 284 2.10 -7.13 7.97
CA ILE A 284 2.41 -8.47 8.47
C ILE A 284 2.84 -8.45 9.95
N PHE A 285 3.65 -7.46 10.35
CA PHE A 285 4.30 -7.40 11.66
C PHE A 285 3.85 -6.23 12.53
N ASP A 286 2.92 -5.40 12.05
CA ASP A 286 2.43 -4.17 12.71
C ASP A 286 3.50 -3.08 12.89
N GLN A 287 4.68 -3.29 12.31
CA GLN A 287 5.80 -2.36 12.35
C GLN A 287 6.71 -2.58 11.14
N SER A 288 7.28 -1.49 10.62
CA SER A 288 8.32 -1.54 9.61
C SER A 288 9.23 -0.32 9.74
N PRO A 289 10.54 -0.52 9.97
CA PRO A 289 11.49 0.60 9.99
C PRO A 289 11.63 1.23 8.60
N TRP A 290 11.32 0.50 7.53
CA TRP A 290 11.37 1.01 6.16
C TRP A 290 10.34 2.10 5.89
N CYS A 291 9.29 2.22 6.69
CA CYS A 291 8.35 3.35 6.55
C CYS A 291 8.97 4.70 6.94
N SER A 292 10.05 4.71 7.75
CA SER A 292 10.72 5.93 8.21
C SER A 292 11.40 6.73 7.10
N VAL A 293 11.71 6.09 5.97
CA VAL A 293 12.37 6.76 4.84
C VAL A 293 11.42 7.72 4.13
N PHE A 294 10.12 7.49 4.25
CA PHE A 294 9.07 8.25 3.60
C PHE A 294 8.47 9.29 4.56
N THR A 295 8.13 10.45 4.00
CA THR A 295 7.20 11.39 4.63
C THR A 295 5.75 11.02 4.27
N GLU A 296 4.79 11.65 4.95
CA GLU A 296 3.37 11.49 4.63
C GLU A 296 3.05 11.87 3.17
N ASP A 297 3.64 12.96 2.67
CA ASP A 297 3.39 13.39 1.29
C ASP A 297 4.00 12.44 0.25
N ASP A 298 5.11 11.76 0.58
CA ASP A 298 5.67 10.71 -0.28
C ASP A 298 4.65 9.57 -0.44
N LEU A 299 4.07 9.12 0.68
CA LEU A 299 3.14 8.02 0.71
C LEU A 299 1.82 8.39 0.02
N LYS A 300 1.32 9.62 0.20
CA LYS A 300 0.14 10.13 -0.54
C LYS A 300 0.36 10.17 -2.04
N ALA A 301 1.54 10.60 -2.51
CA ALA A 301 1.83 10.62 -3.94
C ALA A 301 1.89 9.21 -4.53
N VAL A 302 2.47 8.26 -3.81
CA VAL A 302 2.49 6.85 -4.24
C VAL A 302 1.09 6.24 -4.22
N GLU A 303 0.32 6.49 -3.16
CA GLU A 303 -1.05 6.00 -3.07
C GLU A 303 -1.90 6.55 -4.22
N PHE A 304 -1.83 7.85 -4.51
CA PHE A 304 -2.56 8.42 -5.63
C PHE A 304 -2.13 7.85 -6.98
N LYS A 305 -0.84 7.54 -7.15
CA LYS A 305 -0.32 6.85 -8.34
C LYS A 305 -0.92 5.44 -8.48
N ASP A 306 -1.07 4.72 -7.37
CA ASP A 306 -1.70 3.39 -7.36
C ASP A 306 -3.23 3.48 -7.53
N ASP A 307 -3.89 4.51 -6.99
CA ASP A 307 -5.32 4.77 -7.19
C ASP A 307 -5.64 5.06 -8.67
N LEU A 308 -4.75 5.79 -9.37
CA LEU A 308 -4.88 5.98 -10.83
C LEU A 308 -4.77 4.67 -11.60
N ASP A 309 -3.88 3.77 -11.17
CA ASP A 309 -3.67 2.46 -11.81
C ASP A 309 -4.85 1.51 -11.54
N ASP A 310 -5.43 1.56 -10.34
CA ASP A 310 -6.60 0.76 -9.97
C ASP A 310 -7.90 1.30 -10.62
N TYR A 311 -7.99 2.60 -10.91
CA TYR A 311 -9.19 3.23 -11.50
C TYR A 311 -9.31 3.03 -13.02
N TYR A 312 -8.20 3.16 -13.76
CA TYR A 312 -8.18 3.12 -15.23
C TYR A 312 -7.87 1.72 -15.78
#